data_AF-K1TJS2-F1
#
_entry.id   AF-K1TJS2-F1
#
_cell.length_a   1.000
_cell.length_b   1.000
_cell.length_c   1.000
_cell.angle_alpha   90.00
_cell.angle_beta   90.00
_cell.angle_gamma   90.00
#
_symmetry.space_group_name_H-M   'P 1'
#
loop_
_entity.id
_entity.type
_entity.pdbx_description
1 polymer ?
#
loop_
_entity_poly.entity_id
_entity_poly.type
_entity_poly.pdbx_seq_one_letter_code
_entity_poly.pdbx_strand_id
1 'polypeptide(L)'
;EDIRTAAGTALHYMIHDYSRFRVETIDSFFQSVMRNLARELELGANLNIELNNMEVLSDAVDSMIEKLDRQSPVLYWLLEYIEERIADDKRWNVSGEIKNFGRNIFDEGYIEKETDYGKNYGTKTVSRITAKRCRPFWKRCRNK
;
A
#
# COMPACT_ATOMS: atom_id res chain seq x y z
N GLU A 1 26.31 3.23 -43.83
CA GLU A 1 26.78 4.61 -43.63
C GLU A 1 25.69 5.51 -43.07
N ASP A 2 24.47 5.48 -43.64
CA ASP A 2 23.37 6.40 -43.28
C ASP A 2 22.98 6.42 -41.79
N ILE A 3 22.94 5.25 -41.13
CA ILE A 3 22.63 5.16 -39.69
C ILE A 3 23.70 5.89 -38.85
N ARG A 4 24.98 5.82 -39.27
CA ARG A 4 26.09 6.46 -38.57
C ARG A 4 25.98 7.98 -38.66
N THR A 5 25.65 8.49 -39.85
CA THR A 5 25.42 9.92 -40.09
C THR A 5 24.20 10.42 -39.33
N ALA A 6 23.09 9.68 -39.37
CA ALA A 6 21.87 10.02 -38.63
C ALA A 6 22.09 10.03 -37.10
N ALA A 7 22.80 9.03 -36.57
CA ALA A 7 23.16 8.98 -35.15
C ALA A 7 24.08 10.15 -34.74
N GLY A 8 25.02 10.55 -35.60
CA GLY A 8 25.87 11.72 -35.37
C GLY A 8 25.08 13.02 -35.29
N THR A 9 24.11 13.21 -36.20
CA THR A 9 23.22 14.37 -36.18
C THR A 9 22.30 14.39 -34.95
N ALA A 10 21.73 13.24 -34.58
CA ALA A 10 20.91 13.13 -33.37
C ALA A 10 21.72 13.46 -32.11
N LEU A 11 22.94 12.91 -31.97
CA LEU A 11 23.83 13.22 -30.86
C LEU A 11 24.21 14.70 -30.82
N HIS A 12 24.47 15.32 -31.98
CA HIS A 12 24.76 16.75 -32.06
C HIS A 12 23.59 17.60 -31.51
N TYR A 13 22.35 17.26 -31.86
CA TYR A 13 21.18 17.92 -31.30
C TYR A 13 21.00 17.66 -29.79
N MET A 14 21.21 16.41 -29.35
CA MET A 14 21.11 16.05 -27.93
C MET A 14 22.14 16.80 -27.06
N ILE A 15 23.36 17.02 -27.56
CA ILE A 15 24.39 17.76 -26.81
C ILE A 15 24.13 19.26 -26.82
N HIS A 16 23.74 19.84 -27.97
CA HIS A 16 23.46 21.27 -28.06
C HIS A 16 22.29 21.71 -27.19
N ASP A 17 21.28 20.85 -27.02
CA ASP A 17 20.12 21.11 -26.15
C ASP A 17 20.20 20.34 -24.82
N TYR A 18 21.39 19.90 -24.40
CA TYR A 18 21.54 19.05 -23.22
C TYR A 18 20.99 19.72 -21.95
N SER A 19 21.18 21.03 -21.85
CA SER A 19 20.68 21.85 -20.72
C SER A 19 19.15 21.87 -20.58
N ARG A 20 18.40 21.53 -21.65
CA ARG A 20 16.94 21.41 -21.60
C ARG A 20 16.46 20.03 -21.17
N PHE A 21 17.32 19.02 -21.18
CA PHE A 21 16.95 17.74 -20.59
C PHE A 21 16.88 17.87 -19.08
N ARG A 22 15.69 17.64 -18.54
CA ARG A 22 15.47 17.52 -17.10
C ARG A 22 15.94 16.13 -16.67
N VAL A 23 17.22 16.03 -16.37
CA VAL A 23 17.82 14.79 -15.85
C VAL A 23 17.67 14.80 -14.33
N GLU A 24 16.62 14.14 -13.85
CA GLU A 24 16.33 14.01 -12.42
C GLU A 24 15.91 12.57 -12.11
N THR A 25 16.02 12.18 -10.84
CA THR A 25 15.49 10.88 -10.40
C THR A 25 13.97 10.91 -10.43
N ILE A 26 13.36 9.73 -10.57
CA ILE A 26 11.90 9.56 -10.54
C ILE A 26 11.30 10.24 -9.29
N ASP A 27 11.94 10.11 -8.13
CA ASP A 27 11.49 10.74 -6.89
C ASP A 27 11.46 12.28 -6.99
N SER A 28 12.51 12.88 -7.53
CA SER A 28 12.63 14.34 -7.67
C SER A 28 11.57 14.89 -8.63
N PHE A 29 11.28 14.15 -9.71
CA PHE A 29 10.18 14.47 -10.63
C PHE A 29 8.83 14.46 -9.92
N PHE A 30 8.50 13.37 -9.21
CA PHE A 30 7.23 13.26 -8.50
C PHE A 30 7.07 14.32 -7.40
N GLN A 31 8.12 14.64 -6.64
CA GLN A 31 8.11 15.73 -5.67
C GLN A 31 7.79 17.08 -6.31
N SER A 32 8.38 17.36 -7.46
CA SER A 32 8.14 18.60 -8.22
C SER A 32 6.69 18.71 -8.68
N VAL A 33 6.15 17.63 -9.27
CA VAL A 33 4.76 17.56 -9.73
C VAL A 33 3.78 17.74 -8.57
N MET A 34 3.96 16.98 -7.48
CA MET A 34 3.07 17.04 -6.32
C MET A 34 3.11 18.39 -5.62
N ARG A 35 4.27 19.04 -5.55
CA ARG A 35 4.41 20.39 -4.98
C ARG A 35 3.69 21.44 -5.83
N ASN A 36 3.78 21.33 -7.16
CA ASN A 36 3.06 22.22 -8.06
C ASN A 36 1.55 22.04 -7.93
N LEU A 37 1.08 20.79 -7.86
CA LEU A 37 -0.34 20.47 -7.63
C LEU A 37 -0.84 21.01 -6.28
N ALA A 38 -0.09 20.81 -5.20
CA ALA A 38 -0.45 21.31 -3.88
C ALA A 38 -0.60 22.84 -3.87
N ARG A 39 0.29 23.55 -4.57
CA ARG A 39 0.21 25.00 -4.77
C ARG A 39 -1.03 25.40 -5.56
N GLU A 40 -1.39 24.65 -6.58
CA GLU A 40 -2.58 24.89 -7.40
C GLU A 40 -3.89 24.66 -6.63
N LEU A 41 -3.87 23.74 -5.66
CA LEU A 41 -5.02 23.46 -4.77
C LEU A 41 -5.10 24.37 -3.54
N GLU A 42 -4.23 25.38 -3.43
CA GLU A 42 -4.12 26.26 -2.24
C GLU A 42 -3.92 25.50 -0.91
N LEU A 43 -3.47 24.25 -0.98
CA LEU A 43 -3.09 23.49 0.22
C LEU A 43 -1.86 24.20 0.78
N GLY A 44 -2.01 24.77 1.99
CA GLY A 44 -1.07 25.74 2.56
C GLY A 44 0.40 25.33 2.44
N ALA A 45 1.28 26.33 2.40
CA ALA A 45 2.73 26.21 2.16
C ALA A 45 3.51 25.23 3.09
N ASN A 46 2.83 24.60 4.05
CA ASN A 46 3.36 23.62 5.00
C ASN A 46 3.12 22.16 4.57
N LEU A 47 2.64 21.87 3.35
CA LEU A 47 2.58 20.49 2.88
C LEU A 47 4.00 19.94 2.67
N ASN A 48 4.51 19.22 3.66
CA ASN A 48 5.75 18.45 3.55
C ASN A 48 5.45 17.11 2.87
N ILE A 49 5.94 16.93 1.64
CA ILE A 49 5.73 15.68 0.89
C ILE A 49 6.81 14.69 1.35
N GLU A 50 6.47 13.83 2.30
CA GLU A 50 7.34 12.77 2.78
C GLU A 50 7.17 11.51 1.93
N LEU A 51 8.25 11.10 1.25
CA LEU A 51 8.30 9.85 0.46
C LEU A 51 8.76 8.65 1.30
N ASN A 52 8.97 8.82 2.61
CA ASN A 52 9.33 7.75 3.51
C ASN A 52 8.08 6.99 3.98
N ASN A 53 7.65 6.01 3.19
CA ASN A 53 6.42 5.24 3.43
C ASN A 53 6.41 4.48 4.76
N MET A 54 7.57 4.18 5.34
CA MET A 54 7.70 3.29 6.49
C MET A 54 7.34 3.96 7.82
N GLU A 55 7.71 5.22 7.97
CA GLU A 55 7.45 6.03 9.16
C GLU A 55 5.99 6.48 9.17
N VAL A 56 5.50 6.99 8.04
CA VAL A 56 4.09 7.37 7.84
C VAL A 56 3.15 6.20 8.10
N LEU A 57 3.50 4.99 7.66
CA LEU A 57 2.71 3.79 7.95
C LEU A 57 2.68 3.47 9.45
N SER A 58 3.82 3.56 10.14
CA SER A 58 3.88 3.31 11.58
C SER A 58 2.98 4.29 12.34
N ASP A 59 3.06 5.57 11.99
CA ASP A 59 2.31 6.65 12.62
C ASP A 59 0.81 6.56 12.30
N ALA A 60 0.45 6.16 11.09
CA ALA A 60 -0.94 5.91 10.69
C ALA A 60 -1.55 4.73 11.46
N VAL A 61 -0.79 3.65 11.66
CA VAL A 61 -1.23 2.50 12.47
C VAL A 61 -1.40 2.90 13.93
N ASP A 62 -0.46 3.66 14.49
CA ASP A 62 -0.56 4.13 15.89
C ASP A 62 -1.75 5.09 16.06
N SER A 63 -1.94 6.02 15.13
CA SER A 63 -3.10 6.92 15.11
C SER A 63 -4.43 6.19 14.94
N MET A 64 -4.46 5.11 14.15
CA MET A 64 -5.65 4.27 14.00
C MET A 64 -5.99 3.59 15.33
N ILE A 65 -4.99 3.00 15.99
CA ILE A 65 -5.17 2.32 17.29
C ILE A 65 -5.63 3.32 18.36
N GLU A 66 -5.04 4.52 18.39
CA GLU A 66 -5.41 5.57 19.35
C GLU A 66 -6.87 6.04 19.18
N LYS A 67 -7.36 6.08 17.93
CA LYS A 67 -8.74 6.48 17.60
C LYS A 67 -9.76 5.35 17.76
N LEU A 68 -9.36 4.15 18.19
CA LEU A 68 -10.30 3.06 18.43
C LEU A 68 -11.11 3.33 19.70
N ASP A 69 -12.37 3.71 19.51
CA ASP A 69 -13.33 3.81 20.60
C ASP A 69 -14.02 2.45 20.88
N ARG A 70 -14.58 2.30 22.07
CA ARG A 70 -15.28 1.11 22.58
C ARG A 70 -16.47 0.67 21.73
N GLN A 71 -17.06 1.56 20.93
CA GLN A 71 -18.15 1.22 20.01
C GLN A 71 -17.65 0.89 18.59
N SER A 72 -16.35 0.98 18.33
CA SER A 72 -15.79 0.69 17.01
C SER A 72 -15.88 -0.82 16.72
N PRO A 73 -16.53 -1.23 15.61
CA PRO A 73 -16.54 -2.63 15.17
C PRO A 73 -15.13 -3.19 14.97
N VAL A 74 -14.17 -2.32 14.61
CA VAL A 74 -12.77 -2.68 14.40
C VAL A 74 -12.10 -3.09 15.71
N LEU A 75 -12.44 -2.42 16.83
CA LEU A 75 -11.91 -2.77 18.14
C LEU A 75 -12.41 -4.14 18.59
N TYR A 76 -13.68 -4.45 18.36
CA TYR A 76 -14.24 -5.76 18.69
C TYR A 76 -13.53 -6.90 17.93
N TRP A 77 -13.31 -6.70 16.63
CA TRP A 77 -12.55 -7.65 15.81
C TRP A 77 -11.09 -7.79 16.28
N LEU A 78 -10.47 -6.69 16.70
CA LEU A 78 -9.10 -6.69 17.22
C LEU A 78 -8.99 -7.49 18.52
N LEU A 79 -9.97 -7.35 19.43
CA LEU A 79 -10.04 -8.09 20.68
C LEU A 79 -10.23 -9.59 20.43
N GLU A 80 -11.13 -9.96 19.52
CA GLU A 80 -11.33 -11.37 19.11
C GLU A 80 -10.03 -11.97 18.53
N TYR A 81 -9.31 -11.20 17.71
CA TYR A 81 -8.02 -11.60 17.17
C TYR A 81 -6.94 -11.78 18.25
N ILE A 82 -6.92 -10.92 19.27
CA ILE A 82 -6.01 -11.03 20.42
C ILE A 82 -6.33 -12.29 21.23
N GLU A 83 -7.61 -12.53 21.52
CA GLU A 83 -8.05 -13.70 22.28
C GLU A 83 -7.70 -15.01 21.57
N GLU A 84 -7.87 -15.11 20.25
CA GLU A 84 -7.46 -16.28 19.45
C GLU A 84 -5.93 -16.50 19.52
N ARG A 85 -5.14 -15.43 19.56
CA ARG A 85 -3.66 -15.51 19.63
C ARG A 85 -3.14 -15.89 21.01
N ILE A 86 -3.79 -15.42 22.08
CA ILE A 86 -3.49 -15.81 23.45
C ILE A 86 -3.80 -17.30 23.64
N ALA A 87 -4.92 -17.78 23.09
CA ALA A 87 -5.29 -19.19 23.12
C ALA A 87 -4.29 -20.10 22.38
N ASP A 88 -3.64 -19.57 21.34
CA ASP A 88 -2.61 -20.23 20.54
C ASP A 88 -1.18 -20.16 21.14
N ASP A 89 -1.01 -19.58 22.34
CA ASP A 89 0.29 -19.33 23.00
C ASP A 89 1.29 -18.50 22.16
N LYS A 90 0.76 -17.59 21.32
CA LYS A 90 1.55 -16.73 20.43
C LYS A 90 1.77 -15.35 21.05
N ARG A 91 2.86 -14.68 20.64
CA ARG A 91 3.18 -13.30 21.08
C ARG A 91 2.01 -12.34 20.79
N TRP A 92 1.61 -11.57 21.79
CA TRP A 92 0.44 -10.66 21.80
C TRP A 92 0.71 -9.27 21.17
N ASN A 93 1.89 -9.02 20.59
CA ASN A 93 2.24 -7.70 20.05
C ASN A 93 1.48 -7.39 18.74
N VAL A 94 0.22 -6.97 18.87
CA VAL A 94 -0.66 -6.69 17.74
C VAL A 94 -0.23 -5.47 16.94
N SER A 95 0.30 -4.43 17.59
CA SER A 95 0.81 -3.24 16.89
C SER A 95 1.97 -3.61 15.96
N GLY A 96 2.92 -4.43 16.44
CA GLY A 96 4.03 -4.93 15.62
C GLY A 96 3.56 -5.76 14.43
N GLU A 97 2.57 -6.63 14.62
CA GLU A 97 2.00 -7.46 13.55
C GLU A 97 1.23 -6.64 12.52
N ILE A 98 0.44 -5.64 12.94
CA ILE A 98 -0.28 -4.75 12.01
C ILE A 98 0.72 -3.89 11.23
N LYS A 99 1.79 -3.39 11.87
CA LYS A 99 2.86 -2.67 11.18
C LYS A 99 3.60 -3.57 10.19
N ASN A 100 3.89 -4.82 10.56
CA ASN A 100 4.47 -5.82 9.65
C ASN A 100 3.54 -6.11 8.46
N PHE A 101 2.25 -6.29 8.72
CA PHE A 101 1.26 -6.51 7.67
C PHE A 101 1.15 -5.31 6.73
N GLY A 102 1.07 -4.10 7.27
CA GLY A 102 1.03 -2.87 6.49
C GLY A 102 2.27 -2.69 5.60
N ARG A 103 3.45 -3.11 6.08
CA ARG A 103 4.69 -3.09 5.27
C ARG A 103 4.59 -4.00 4.06
N ASN A 104 3.98 -5.17 4.22
CA ASN A 104 3.78 -6.12 3.12
C ASN A 104 2.84 -5.58 2.02
N ILE A 105 2.01 -4.57 2.29
CA ILE A 105 1.13 -3.94 1.29
C ILE A 105 1.95 -3.14 0.26
N PHE A 106 3.09 -2.58 0.67
CA PHE A 106 3.97 -1.80 -0.20
C PHE A 106 5.07 -2.65 -0.86
N ASP A 107 5.20 -3.91 -0.45
CA ASP A 107 6.18 -4.82 -1.04
C ASP A 107 5.59 -5.43 -2.33
N GLU A 108 6.24 -5.17 -3.47
CA GLU A 108 5.76 -5.54 -4.82
C GLU A 108 5.44 -7.05 -4.94
N GLY A 109 6.09 -7.89 -4.14
CA GLY A 109 5.83 -9.33 -4.06
C GLY A 109 4.45 -9.72 -3.50
N TYR A 110 3.71 -8.81 -2.87
CA TYR A 110 2.31 -9.06 -2.47
C TYR A 110 1.34 -8.86 -3.64
N ILE A 111 1.59 -7.85 -4.48
CA ILE A 111 0.79 -7.54 -5.67
C ILE A 111 0.89 -8.69 -6.69
N GLU A 112 2.09 -9.25 -6.86
CA GLU A 112 2.31 -10.40 -7.75
C GLU A 112 1.58 -11.67 -7.27
N LYS A 113 1.54 -11.91 -5.95
CA LYS A 113 0.86 -13.07 -5.36
C LYS A 113 -0.66 -13.01 -5.56
N GLU A 114 -1.31 -11.86 -5.48
CA GLU A 114 -2.74 -11.74 -5.82
C GLU A 114 -3.01 -12.13 -7.28
N THR A 115 -2.14 -11.73 -8.21
CA THR A 115 -2.32 -12.05 -9.63
C THR A 115 -2.07 -13.52 -9.99
N ASP A 116 -1.23 -14.23 -9.24
CA ASP A 116 -0.98 -15.67 -9.43
C ASP A 116 -2.10 -16.54 -8.83
N TYR A 117 -2.60 -16.21 -7.64
CA TYR A 117 -3.77 -16.89 -7.05
C TYR A 117 -5.08 -16.63 -7.83
N GLY A 118 -5.16 -15.52 -8.57
CA GLY A 118 -6.32 -15.16 -9.39
C GLY A 118 -6.47 -15.95 -10.70
N LYS A 119 -5.40 -16.59 -11.22
CA LYS A 119 -5.45 -17.27 -12.53
C LYS A 119 -5.74 -18.77 -12.50
N ASN A 120 -5.55 -19.45 -11.36
CA ASN A 120 -5.69 -20.91 -11.31
C ASN A 120 -6.84 -21.47 -10.44
N TYR A 121 -7.69 -20.63 -9.86
CA TYR A 121 -8.87 -21.10 -9.14
C TYR A 121 -10.13 -20.34 -9.52
N GLY A 122 -10.67 -20.69 -10.69
CA GLY A 122 -12.12 -20.66 -10.89
C GLY A 122 -12.82 -21.37 -9.71
N THR A 123 -13.56 -20.59 -8.94
CA THR A 123 -14.81 -20.98 -8.25
C THR A 123 -14.81 -22.18 -7.28
N LYS A 124 -13.69 -22.62 -6.66
CA LYS A 124 -13.79 -23.70 -5.64
C LYS A 124 -13.05 -23.56 -4.30
N THR A 125 -12.10 -22.64 -4.11
CA THR A 125 -11.33 -22.63 -2.84
C THR A 125 -11.83 -21.60 -1.81
N VAL A 126 -12.39 -20.47 -2.24
CA VAL A 126 -13.09 -19.56 -1.31
C VAL A 126 -14.24 -20.31 -0.63
N SER A 127 -14.89 -21.26 -1.32
CA SER A 127 -15.96 -22.10 -0.78
C SER A 127 -15.53 -23.15 0.28
N ARG A 128 -14.24 -23.38 0.57
CA ARG A 128 -13.86 -24.33 1.66
C ARG A 128 -13.54 -23.66 2.98
N ILE A 129 -12.92 -22.48 2.98
CA ILE A 129 -12.62 -21.74 4.23
C ILE A 129 -13.76 -20.78 4.56
N THR A 130 -14.32 -20.03 3.60
CA THR A 130 -15.50 -19.19 3.89
C THR A 130 -16.76 -20.03 4.14
N ALA A 131 -16.96 -21.17 3.48
CA ALA A 131 -18.16 -21.97 3.79
C ALA A 131 -18.06 -22.75 5.10
N LYS A 132 -16.86 -23.11 5.62
CA LYS A 132 -16.75 -23.70 6.97
C LYS A 132 -16.73 -22.64 8.08
N ARG A 133 -16.12 -21.46 7.84
CA ARG A 133 -15.91 -20.41 8.86
C ARG A 133 -17.06 -19.36 8.91
N CYS A 134 -17.80 -19.13 7.81
CA CYS A 134 -18.98 -18.24 7.78
C CYS A 134 -20.32 -18.96 8.01
N ARG A 135 -20.35 -20.30 8.03
CA ARG A 135 -21.58 -21.09 8.27
C ARG A 135 -22.29 -20.77 9.60
N PRO A 136 -21.58 -20.51 10.72
CA PRO A 136 -22.21 -20.10 11.98
C PRO A 136 -22.78 -18.68 11.91
N PHE A 137 -22.08 -17.77 11.24
CA PHE A 137 -22.46 -16.36 11.11
C PHE A 137 -23.74 -16.20 10.27
N TRP A 138 -23.84 -16.89 9.13
CA TRP A 138 -25.01 -16.79 8.24
C TRP A 138 -26.29 -17.43 8.82
N LYS A 139 -26.16 -18.45 9.69
CA LYS A 139 -27.29 -19.01 10.45
C LYS A 139 -27.83 -18.04 11.50
N ARG A 140 -27.00 -17.14 12.03
CA ARG A 140 -27.40 -16.18 13.07
C ARG A 140 -28.11 -14.95 12.50
N CYS A 141 -27.80 -14.55 11.26
CA CYS A 141 -28.48 -13.47 10.56
C CYS A 141 -29.84 -13.86 9.95
N ARG A 142 -30.18 -15.15 9.80
CA ARG A 142 -31.46 -15.59 9.20
C ARG A 142 -32.60 -15.79 10.22
N ASN A 143 -32.28 -15.82 11.52
CA ASN A 143 -33.25 -15.97 12.62
C ASN A 143 -33.41 -14.70 13.47
N LYS A 144 -33.17 -13.51 12.88
CA LYS A 144 -33.57 -12.21 13.42
C LYS A 144 -34.39 -11.47 12.38
#